data_AF-A0A350Y710-F1
#
_entry.id   AF-A0A350Y710-F1
#
_cell.length_a   1.000
_cell.length_b   1.000
_cell.length_c   1.000
_cell.angle_alpha   90.00
_cell.angle_beta   90.00
_cell.angle_gamma   90.00
#
_symmetry.space_group_name_H-M   'P 1'
#
loop_
_entity.id
_entity.type
_entity.pdbx_description
1 polymer ?
#
loop_
_entity_poly.entity_id
_entity_poly.type
_entity_poly.pdbx_seq_one_letter_code
_entity_poly.pdbx_strand_id
1 'polypeptide(L)'
;MFETSEYQNSFSGLNSPPYNNQPFGEGLDSFSLTKNSNSALSPDPQLRELELSSATDANLIPFVQAAIHLVKEQLTEVALSSEYDRITGLAFGDNYNQEIADSLRQSFAQGDLSELPDIQVISSDILGNANGAYAKQLDTIFLSDEFVRSHTTQEIAGVLTEEIGHYIDSRINTVDAAGDEGDIFSRLVQGKELSSADLALLKEEDDSAVIAINGQEVSIEKSNTLRTAYNIGTLSGSRSFSDWVGRADTNDYYRFYVGSRSNFSLNL
;
A
#
# COMPACT_ATOMS: atom_id res chain seq x y z
N MET A 1 5.75 13.69 66.35
CA MET A 1 6.11 13.71 67.78
C MET A 1 5.49 12.46 68.39
N PHE A 2 6.15 11.38 68.78
CA PHE A 2 7.55 10.96 69.02
C PHE A 2 7.53 9.42 68.74
N GLU A 3 8.38 8.80 67.93
CA GLU A 3 9.80 8.42 68.08
C GLU A 3 10.16 7.50 69.27
N THR A 4 11.18 6.66 69.03
CA THR A 4 11.96 5.72 69.89
C THR A 4 11.48 4.26 69.88
N SER A 5 12.32 3.21 69.73
CA SER A 5 13.79 3.02 69.62
C SER A 5 14.03 1.56 69.11
N GLU A 6 14.94 1.26 68.17
CA GLU A 6 16.37 0.89 68.39
C GLU A 6 16.56 -0.24 69.45
N TYR A 7 17.31 -1.35 69.31
CA TYR A 7 18.69 -1.63 68.84
C TYR A 7 18.92 -3.15 69.19
N GLN A 8 19.58 -4.06 68.47
CA GLN A 8 21.04 -4.30 68.36
C GLN A 8 21.32 -5.65 67.64
N ASN A 9 22.48 -5.67 66.99
CA ASN A 9 23.14 -6.75 66.24
C ASN A 9 23.51 -7.99 67.08
N SER A 10 23.67 -9.14 66.40
CA SER A 10 24.90 -9.93 66.55
C SER A 10 25.24 -10.73 65.28
N PHE A 11 26.50 -10.62 64.89
CA PHE A 11 27.16 -11.08 63.66
C PHE A 11 27.75 -12.49 63.85
N SER A 12 27.74 -13.33 62.81
CA SER A 12 28.79 -14.30 62.40
C SER A 12 28.21 -15.28 61.37
N GLY A 13 28.84 -15.67 60.26
CA GLY A 13 30.09 -15.29 59.60
C GLY A 13 29.96 -15.66 58.10
N LEU A 14 30.50 -14.80 57.22
CA LEU A 14 31.65 -15.05 56.35
C LEU A 14 31.44 -16.11 55.24
N ASN A 15 31.03 -15.65 54.04
CA ASN A 15 31.93 -15.66 52.87
C ASN A 15 31.39 -14.83 51.69
N SER A 16 32.24 -13.92 51.18
CA SER A 16 32.18 -13.15 49.92
C SER A 16 33.58 -12.51 49.75
N PRO A 17 34.06 -12.01 48.59
CA PRO A 17 33.64 -12.13 47.17
C PRO A 17 34.91 -12.32 46.25
N PRO A 18 34.96 -11.88 44.96
CA PRO A 18 35.04 -10.46 44.56
C PRO A 18 34.10 -10.09 43.37
N TYR A 19 33.38 -8.95 43.32
CA TYR A 19 33.76 -7.62 42.78
C TYR A 19 34.69 -7.68 41.54
N ASN A 20 34.49 -7.01 40.39
CA ASN A 20 33.83 -5.73 40.10
C ASN A 20 33.67 -5.49 38.57
N ASN A 21 32.88 -4.46 38.23
CA ASN A 21 32.86 -3.61 37.01
C ASN A 21 31.85 -3.94 35.88
N GLN A 22 30.73 -3.19 35.88
CA GLN A 22 30.23 -2.60 34.62
C GLN A 22 31.24 -1.56 34.11
N PRO A 23 31.32 -1.37 32.78
CA PRO A 23 30.63 -0.21 32.22
C PRO A 23 29.83 -0.53 30.94
N PHE A 24 28.75 0.24 30.78
CA PHE A 24 28.11 0.70 29.55
C PHE A 24 28.57 0.10 28.20
N GLY A 25 27.60 -0.47 27.50
CA GLY A 25 27.62 -0.69 26.06
C GLY A 25 26.22 -1.07 25.60
N GLU A 26 25.49 -0.10 25.07
CA GLU A 26 24.21 -0.32 24.41
C GLU A 26 24.41 -1.28 23.23
N GLY A 27 23.79 -2.45 23.32
CA GLY A 27 23.53 -3.34 22.21
C GLY A 27 22.04 -3.63 22.26
N LEU A 28 21.30 -3.04 21.33
CA LEU A 28 19.85 -3.19 21.22
C LEU A 28 19.51 -4.63 20.85
N ASP A 29 19.31 -5.47 21.86
CA ASP A 29 18.49 -6.66 21.75
C ASP A 29 17.02 -6.23 21.77
N SER A 30 16.35 -6.33 20.63
CA SER A 30 14.93 -6.75 20.60
C SER A 30 14.51 -7.19 19.20
N PHE A 31 14.97 -8.38 18.79
CA PHE A 31 14.10 -9.25 18.00
C PHE A 31 13.01 -9.77 18.95
N SER A 32 11.84 -9.13 18.90
CA SER A 32 10.61 -9.64 19.50
C SER A 32 9.43 -9.16 18.67
N LEU A 33 9.17 -9.87 17.57
CA LEU A 33 7.90 -9.84 16.86
C LEU A 33 6.87 -10.55 17.74
N THR A 34 6.17 -9.79 18.58
CA THR A 34 4.93 -10.27 19.21
C THR A 34 3.88 -9.21 19.10
N LYS A 35 2.85 -9.55 18.30
CA LYS A 35 1.49 -9.01 18.30
C LYS A 35 1.14 -8.45 19.67
N ASN A 36 1.08 -7.13 19.79
CA ASN A 36 0.63 -6.50 21.02
C ASN A 36 -0.31 -5.33 20.73
N SER A 37 -1.59 -5.63 20.92
CA SER A 37 -2.41 -5.01 21.96
C SER A 37 -2.27 -3.50 22.07
N ASN A 38 -3.13 -2.73 21.38
CA ASN A 38 -3.72 -1.57 22.04
C ASN A 38 -5.12 -1.22 21.56
N SER A 39 -5.90 -0.88 22.57
CA SER A 39 -7.33 -0.69 22.66
C SER A 39 -7.78 0.65 22.09
N ALA A 40 -8.24 0.63 20.84
CA ALA A 40 -9.30 1.48 20.30
C ALA A 40 -9.73 0.86 18.96
N LEU A 41 -10.27 -0.36 19.03
CA LEU A 41 -10.52 -1.18 17.85
C LEU A 41 -11.91 -0.89 17.28
N SER A 42 -11.99 -0.81 15.95
CA SER A 42 -13.26 -0.98 15.22
C SER A 42 -14.00 -2.23 15.72
N PRO A 43 -15.35 -2.22 15.79
CA PRO A 43 -16.12 -3.38 16.21
C PRO A 43 -16.05 -4.56 15.23
N ASP A 44 -15.60 -4.36 13.98
CA ASP A 44 -15.42 -5.43 12.99
C ASP A 44 -14.04 -6.12 13.17
N PRO A 45 -13.99 -7.42 13.55
CA PRO A 45 -12.76 -8.18 13.69
C PRO A 45 -11.95 -8.33 12.40
N GLN A 46 -12.59 -8.32 11.22
CA GLN A 46 -11.89 -8.48 9.94
C GLN A 46 -11.10 -7.22 9.55
N LEU A 47 -11.56 -6.03 9.97
CA LEU A 47 -10.79 -4.78 9.83
C LEU A 47 -9.56 -4.73 10.76
N ARG A 48 -9.44 -5.65 11.72
CA ARG A 48 -8.28 -5.78 12.62
C ARG A 48 -7.18 -6.65 12.03
N GLU A 49 -7.50 -7.49 11.05
CA GLU A 49 -6.63 -8.57 10.56
C GLU A 49 -5.74 -8.15 9.39
N LEU A 50 -6.03 -7.00 8.76
CA LEU A 50 -5.08 -6.27 7.91
C LEU A 50 -4.16 -5.44 8.82
N GLU A 51 -3.21 -6.08 9.49
CA GLU A 51 -2.46 -5.49 10.60
C GLU A 51 -1.58 -4.30 10.15
N LEU A 52 -2.07 -3.08 10.38
CA LEU A 52 -1.30 -1.83 10.30
C LEU A 52 -0.07 -1.91 11.22
N SER A 53 1.13 -1.77 10.65
CA SER A 53 2.37 -1.93 11.41
C SER A 53 2.49 -0.90 12.54
N SER A 54 3.19 -1.26 13.62
CA SER A 54 3.50 -0.35 14.73
C SER A 54 4.29 0.91 14.34
N ALA A 55 4.83 0.96 13.11
CA ALA A 55 5.47 2.13 12.52
C ALA A 55 4.45 3.14 11.94
N THR A 56 3.21 2.73 11.72
CA THR A 56 2.13 3.62 11.25
C THR A 56 1.75 4.60 12.35
N ASP A 57 1.71 5.89 12.03
CA ASP A 57 1.16 6.93 12.89
C ASP A 57 -0.28 6.57 13.29
N ALA A 58 -0.51 6.38 14.58
CA ALA A 58 -1.80 5.92 15.11
C ALA A 58 -2.98 6.82 14.74
N ASN A 59 -2.73 8.09 14.40
CA ASN A 59 -3.77 9.01 13.95
C ASN A 59 -4.23 8.74 12.51
N LEU A 60 -3.48 7.95 11.74
CA LEU A 60 -3.83 7.60 10.36
C LEU A 60 -4.68 6.34 10.26
N ILE A 61 -4.63 5.50 11.30
CA ILE A 61 -5.35 4.23 11.38
C ILE A 61 -6.85 4.37 11.04
N PRO A 62 -7.60 5.37 11.58
CA PRO A 62 -9.03 5.48 11.28
C PRO A 62 -9.34 5.75 9.80
N PHE A 63 -8.49 6.48 9.09
CA PHE A 63 -8.69 6.77 7.66
C PHE A 63 -8.46 5.52 6.80
N VAL A 64 -7.41 4.76 7.11
CA VAL A 64 -7.13 3.49 6.43
C VAL A 64 -8.22 2.46 6.74
N GLN A 65 -8.68 2.34 7.99
CA GLN A 65 -9.77 1.44 8.36
C GLN A 65 -11.08 1.77 7.64
N ALA A 66 -11.40 3.05 7.48
CA ALA A 66 -12.56 3.48 6.71
C ALA A 66 -12.43 3.09 5.23
N ALA A 67 -11.23 3.23 4.66
CA ALA A 67 -10.96 2.86 3.28
C ALA A 67 -11.04 1.33 3.08
N ILE A 68 -10.44 0.54 3.97
CA ILE A 68 -10.54 -0.93 3.97
C ILE A 68 -12.00 -1.38 4.02
N HIS A 69 -12.83 -0.75 4.86
CA HIS A 69 -14.25 -1.09 4.94
C HIS A 69 -14.95 -0.89 3.59
N LEU A 70 -14.67 0.22 2.91
CA LEU A 70 -15.20 0.49 1.57
C LEU A 70 -14.67 -0.51 0.52
N VAL A 71 -13.38 -0.83 0.55
CA VAL A 71 -12.78 -1.86 -0.32
C VAL A 71 -13.45 -3.21 -0.11
N LYS A 72 -13.70 -3.61 1.14
CA LYS A 72 -14.41 -4.85 1.47
C LYS A 72 -15.80 -4.88 0.85
N GLU A 73 -16.57 -3.80 0.96
CA GLU A 73 -17.90 -3.70 0.34
C GLU A 73 -17.82 -3.83 -1.19
N GLN A 74 -16.90 -3.10 -1.83
CA GLN A 74 -16.71 -3.10 -3.28
C GLN A 74 -16.26 -4.47 -3.82
N LEU A 75 -15.26 -5.11 -3.19
CA LEU A 75 -14.79 -6.43 -3.59
C LEU A 75 -15.86 -7.51 -3.38
N THR A 76 -16.63 -7.43 -2.29
CA THR A 76 -17.74 -8.36 -2.04
C THR A 76 -18.81 -8.22 -3.13
N GLU A 77 -19.19 -7.00 -3.48
CA GLU A 77 -20.15 -6.72 -4.55
C GLU A 77 -19.66 -7.27 -5.90
N VAL A 78 -18.42 -6.97 -6.27
CA VAL A 78 -17.82 -7.43 -7.53
C VAL A 78 -17.73 -8.96 -7.58
N ALA A 79 -17.29 -9.62 -6.51
CA ALA A 79 -17.17 -11.08 -6.45
C ALA A 79 -18.50 -11.82 -6.64
N LEU A 80 -19.60 -11.22 -6.17
CA LEU A 80 -20.96 -11.73 -6.32
C LEU A 80 -21.62 -11.35 -7.66
N SER A 81 -21.04 -10.39 -8.38
CA SER A 81 -21.58 -9.89 -9.65
C SER A 81 -21.31 -10.82 -10.83
N SER A 82 -22.08 -10.65 -11.90
CA SER A 82 -21.79 -11.25 -13.21
C SER A 82 -20.61 -10.57 -13.93
N GLU A 83 -20.14 -9.43 -13.42
CA GLU A 83 -19.04 -8.67 -14.03
C GLU A 83 -17.67 -9.18 -13.63
N TYR A 84 -17.56 -10.02 -12.59
CA TYR A 84 -16.28 -10.51 -12.06
C TYR A 84 -15.35 -11.01 -13.16
N ASP A 85 -15.81 -11.97 -13.99
CA ASP A 85 -15.01 -12.58 -15.04
C ASP A 85 -14.58 -11.56 -16.11
N ARG A 86 -15.42 -10.55 -16.39
CA ARG A 86 -15.07 -9.44 -17.30
C ARG A 86 -14.00 -8.56 -16.69
N ILE A 87 -14.11 -8.24 -15.40
CA ILE A 87 -13.17 -7.37 -14.70
C ILE A 87 -11.79 -8.04 -14.62
N THR A 88 -11.75 -9.30 -14.16
CA THR A 88 -10.49 -10.06 -14.06
C THR A 88 -9.86 -10.30 -15.42
N GLY A 89 -10.65 -10.60 -16.46
CA GLY A 89 -10.12 -10.79 -17.82
C GLY A 89 -9.56 -9.50 -18.43
N LEU A 90 -10.16 -8.35 -18.15
CA LEU A 90 -9.66 -7.07 -18.65
C LEU A 90 -8.36 -6.64 -17.96
N ALA A 91 -8.28 -6.78 -16.64
CA ALA A 91 -7.10 -6.45 -15.83
C ALA A 91 -5.96 -7.46 -16.04
N PHE A 92 -6.21 -8.73 -15.74
CA PHE A 92 -5.17 -9.76 -15.57
C PHE A 92 -4.96 -10.64 -16.82
N GLY A 93 -5.71 -10.39 -17.89
CA GLY A 93 -5.69 -11.20 -19.12
C GLY A 93 -6.47 -12.52 -19.00
N ASP A 94 -6.34 -13.40 -20.01
CA ASP A 94 -7.18 -14.60 -20.13
C ASP A 94 -6.49 -15.91 -19.65
N ASN A 95 -5.19 -15.88 -19.38
CA ASN A 95 -4.37 -17.08 -19.13
C ASN A 95 -3.93 -17.25 -17.67
N TYR A 96 -4.55 -16.53 -16.74
CA TYR A 96 -4.28 -16.68 -15.31
C TYR A 96 -4.75 -18.03 -14.75
N ASN A 97 -4.24 -18.39 -13.58
CA ASN A 97 -4.67 -19.58 -12.86
C ASN A 97 -6.08 -19.40 -12.28
N GLN A 98 -7.07 -19.99 -12.97
CA GLN A 98 -8.48 -19.91 -12.60
C GLN A 98 -8.80 -20.52 -11.23
N GLU A 99 -8.07 -21.55 -10.79
CA GLU A 99 -8.31 -22.18 -9.47
C GLU A 99 -7.96 -21.23 -8.31
N ILE A 100 -6.87 -20.48 -8.46
CA ILE A 100 -6.47 -19.47 -7.46
C ILE A 100 -7.44 -18.28 -7.53
N ALA A 101 -7.79 -17.81 -8.73
CA ALA A 101 -8.75 -16.73 -8.90
C ALA A 101 -10.12 -17.05 -8.30
N ASP A 102 -10.63 -18.26 -8.51
CA ASP A 102 -11.91 -18.73 -7.96
C ASP A 102 -11.86 -18.83 -6.42
N SER A 103 -10.70 -19.19 -5.86
CA SER A 103 -10.52 -19.24 -4.41
C SER A 103 -10.55 -17.84 -3.80
N LEU A 104 -9.81 -16.89 -4.37
CA LEU A 104 -9.84 -15.47 -3.98
C LEU A 104 -11.24 -14.88 -4.11
N ARG A 105 -11.94 -15.17 -5.21
CA ARG A 105 -13.34 -14.76 -5.42
C ARG A 105 -14.26 -15.26 -4.31
N GLN A 106 -14.11 -16.51 -3.88
CA GLN A 106 -14.92 -17.09 -2.81
C GLN A 106 -14.68 -16.43 -1.46
N SER A 107 -13.43 -16.08 -1.15
CA SER A 107 -13.07 -15.29 0.04
C SER A 107 -13.74 -13.91 -0.02
N PHE A 108 -13.57 -13.18 -1.12
CA PHE A 108 -14.18 -11.85 -1.31
C PHE A 108 -15.70 -11.88 -1.25
N ALA A 109 -16.36 -12.89 -1.84
CA ALA A 109 -17.82 -13.04 -1.81
C ALA A 109 -18.37 -13.25 -0.39
N GLN A 110 -17.54 -13.72 0.55
CA GLN A 110 -17.87 -13.86 1.97
C GLN A 110 -17.47 -12.62 2.79
N GLY A 111 -16.91 -11.59 2.13
CA GLY A 111 -16.31 -10.43 2.78
C GLY A 111 -15.04 -10.77 3.55
N ASP A 112 -14.41 -11.91 3.26
CA ASP A 112 -13.16 -12.35 3.88
C ASP A 112 -11.96 -11.75 3.14
N LEU A 113 -11.21 -10.91 3.85
CA LEU A 113 -10.00 -10.26 3.36
C LEU A 113 -8.74 -10.76 4.09
N SER A 114 -8.83 -11.85 4.85
CA SER A 114 -7.71 -12.37 5.66
C SER A 114 -6.51 -12.85 4.84
N GLU A 115 -6.71 -13.13 3.55
CA GLU A 115 -5.66 -13.53 2.61
C GLU A 115 -4.94 -12.34 1.95
N LEU A 116 -5.45 -11.11 2.11
CA LEU A 116 -4.83 -9.91 1.54
C LEU A 116 -3.49 -9.60 2.24
N PRO A 117 -2.58 -8.89 1.54
CA PRO A 117 -1.27 -8.52 2.07
C PRO A 117 -1.38 -7.56 3.27
N ASP A 118 -0.31 -7.51 4.07
CA ASP A 118 -0.21 -6.54 5.17
C ASP A 118 -0.32 -5.11 4.62
N ILE A 119 -0.97 -4.21 5.35
CA ILE A 119 -1.08 -2.79 4.96
C ILE A 119 -0.26 -1.94 5.91
N GLN A 120 0.65 -1.13 5.39
CA GLN A 120 1.49 -0.25 6.20
C GLN A 120 1.47 1.18 5.68
N VAL A 121 1.35 2.16 6.56
CA VAL A 121 1.53 3.56 6.19
C VAL A 121 2.97 3.95 6.47
N ILE A 122 3.68 4.42 5.45
CA ILE A 122 5.09 4.84 5.53
C ILE A 122 5.27 6.27 5.03
N SER A 123 6.41 6.87 5.37
CA SER A 123 6.71 8.25 4.98
C SER A 123 6.69 8.41 3.47
N SER A 124 6.06 9.49 2.98
CA SER A 124 6.10 9.89 1.58
C SER A 124 7.53 10.11 1.06
N ASP A 125 8.51 10.39 1.93
CA ASP A 125 9.93 10.47 1.55
C ASP A 125 10.50 9.11 1.10
N ILE A 126 9.95 7.99 1.58
CA ILE A 126 10.36 6.62 1.20
C ILE A 126 9.69 6.18 -0.09
N LEU A 127 8.37 6.36 -0.19
CA LEU A 127 7.58 6.06 -1.42
C LEU A 127 7.84 7.08 -2.53
N GLY A 128 8.49 8.18 -2.21
CA GLY A 128 8.82 9.25 -3.12
C GLY A 128 7.59 10.05 -3.54
N ASN A 129 6.87 9.56 -4.53
CA ASN A 129 5.71 10.24 -5.11
C ASN A 129 4.59 9.27 -5.48
N ALA A 130 4.69 8.04 -5.00
CA ALA A 130 3.61 7.10 -5.05
C ALA A 130 2.61 7.39 -3.92
N ASN A 131 1.31 7.23 -4.19
CA ASN A 131 0.27 7.35 -3.17
C ASN A 131 0.14 6.04 -2.37
N GLY A 132 0.36 4.92 -3.04
CA GLY A 132 0.51 3.59 -2.49
C GLY A 132 1.46 2.76 -3.37
N ALA A 133 1.81 1.58 -2.88
CA ALA A 133 2.60 0.63 -3.64
C ALA A 133 2.46 -0.80 -3.09
N TYR A 134 2.38 -1.79 -3.95
CA TYR A 134 2.45 -3.21 -3.58
C TYR A 134 3.88 -3.72 -3.73
N ALA A 135 4.37 -4.37 -2.68
CA ALA A 135 5.69 -4.98 -2.62
C ALA A 135 5.55 -6.51 -2.56
N LYS A 136 5.52 -7.18 -3.71
CA LYS A 136 5.42 -8.65 -3.81
C LYS A 136 6.45 -9.40 -2.95
N GLN A 137 7.67 -8.87 -2.81
CA GLN A 137 8.74 -9.49 -2.02
C GLN A 137 8.45 -9.52 -0.52
N LEU A 138 7.68 -8.54 -0.03
CA LEU A 138 7.29 -8.39 1.37
C LEU A 138 5.85 -8.81 1.63
N ASP A 139 5.06 -9.04 0.58
CA ASP A 139 3.62 -9.27 0.66
C ASP A 139 2.93 -8.14 1.43
N THR A 140 3.25 -6.90 1.07
CA THR A 140 2.83 -5.70 1.80
C THR A 140 2.39 -4.62 0.84
N ILE A 141 1.24 -4.00 1.13
CA ILE A 141 0.80 -2.74 0.55
C ILE A 141 1.31 -1.60 1.42
N PHE A 142 2.06 -0.69 0.84
CA PHE A 142 2.47 0.55 1.45
C PHE A 142 1.55 1.69 1.02
N LEU A 143 1.14 2.54 1.96
CA LEU A 143 0.44 3.80 1.68
C LEU A 143 1.32 4.97 2.13
N SER A 144 1.30 6.05 1.35
CA SER A 144 1.96 7.30 1.71
C SER A 144 1.23 7.99 2.86
N ASP A 145 1.96 8.35 3.91
CA ASP A 145 1.41 9.05 5.06
C ASP A 145 0.84 10.44 4.72
N GLU A 146 1.47 11.16 3.78
CA GLU A 146 0.95 12.41 3.23
C GLU A 146 -0.36 12.19 2.47
N PHE A 147 -0.43 11.14 1.64
CA PHE A 147 -1.63 10.78 0.88
C PHE A 147 -2.80 10.49 1.82
N VAL A 148 -2.60 9.59 2.79
CA VAL A 148 -3.63 9.21 3.78
C VAL A 148 -4.12 10.41 4.60
N ARG A 149 -3.24 11.39 4.91
CA ARG A 149 -3.61 12.60 5.66
C ARG A 149 -4.47 13.59 4.88
N SER A 150 -4.34 13.61 3.56
CA SER A 150 -4.82 14.72 2.73
C SER A 150 -5.95 14.35 1.76
N HIS A 151 -6.28 13.06 1.65
CA HIS A 151 -7.29 12.56 0.71
C HIS A 151 -8.51 11.95 1.41
N THR A 152 -9.58 11.80 0.64
CA THR A 152 -10.85 11.24 1.11
C THR A 152 -10.78 9.72 1.23
N THR A 153 -11.70 9.13 2.00
CA THR A 153 -11.85 7.67 2.11
C THR A 153 -12.02 6.99 0.75
N GLN A 154 -12.75 7.61 -0.20
CA GLN A 154 -12.93 7.07 -1.55
C GLN A 154 -11.60 7.01 -2.32
N GLU A 155 -10.80 8.06 -2.24
CA GLU A 155 -9.50 8.13 -2.93
C GLU A 155 -8.50 7.13 -2.33
N ILE A 156 -8.46 7.02 -0.99
CA ILE A 156 -7.62 6.02 -0.30
C ILE A 156 -8.06 4.60 -0.65
N ALA A 157 -9.37 4.34 -0.72
CA ALA A 157 -9.90 3.04 -1.14
C ALA A 157 -9.58 2.73 -2.60
N GLY A 158 -9.58 3.73 -3.49
CA GLY A 158 -9.17 3.57 -4.88
C GLY A 158 -7.73 3.08 -5.01
N VAL A 159 -6.79 3.75 -4.32
CA VAL A 159 -5.38 3.32 -4.29
C VAL A 159 -5.25 1.94 -3.64
N LEU A 160 -5.90 1.68 -2.50
CA LEU A 160 -5.86 0.35 -1.89
C LEU A 160 -6.36 -0.75 -2.82
N THR A 161 -7.42 -0.49 -3.58
CA THR A 161 -7.98 -1.47 -4.53
C THR A 161 -7.01 -1.74 -5.69
N GLU A 162 -6.27 -0.73 -6.13
CA GLU A 162 -5.22 -0.84 -7.14
C GLU A 162 -4.07 -1.72 -6.65
N GLU A 163 -3.56 -1.46 -5.45
CA GLU A 163 -2.50 -2.29 -4.86
C GLU A 163 -2.97 -3.73 -4.55
N ILE A 164 -4.25 -3.93 -4.26
CA ILE A 164 -4.86 -5.26 -4.17
C ILE A 164 -4.93 -5.94 -5.55
N GLY A 165 -5.11 -5.17 -6.64
CA GLY A 165 -5.05 -5.67 -8.00
C GLY A 165 -3.69 -6.28 -8.33
N HIS A 166 -2.59 -5.57 -8.05
CA HIS A 166 -1.23 -6.11 -8.19
C HIS A 166 -1.00 -7.35 -7.32
N TYR A 167 -1.52 -7.35 -6.08
CA TYR A 167 -1.50 -8.56 -5.26
C TYR A 167 -2.21 -9.72 -5.96
N ILE A 168 -3.44 -9.54 -6.45
CA ILE A 168 -4.21 -10.58 -7.13
C ILE A 168 -3.43 -11.10 -8.34
N ASP A 169 -2.94 -10.20 -9.20
CA ASP A 169 -2.13 -10.57 -10.37
C ASP A 169 -0.95 -11.45 -9.97
N SER A 170 -0.20 -11.02 -8.96
CA SER A 170 0.97 -11.72 -8.47
C SER A 170 0.70 -13.15 -7.94
N ARG A 171 -0.57 -13.46 -7.60
CA ARG A 171 -1.02 -14.79 -7.15
C ARG A 171 -1.54 -15.65 -8.29
N ILE A 172 -2.29 -15.06 -9.21
CA ILE A 172 -2.97 -15.81 -10.27
C ILE A 172 -2.11 -15.96 -11.52
N ASN A 173 -1.18 -15.04 -11.75
CA ASN A 173 -0.28 -15.02 -12.89
C ASN A 173 1.16 -15.39 -12.49
N THR A 174 1.84 -16.11 -13.39
CA THR A 174 3.27 -16.45 -13.23
C THR A 174 4.20 -15.42 -13.88
N VAL A 175 3.64 -14.61 -14.77
CA VAL A 175 4.25 -13.47 -15.44
C VAL A 175 3.26 -12.33 -15.27
N ASP A 176 3.76 -11.19 -14.79
CA ASP A 176 3.03 -9.92 -14.71
C ASP A 176 2.08 -9.72 -15.88
N ALA A 177 0.86 -9.28 -15.58
CA ALA A 177 0.03 -8.66 -16.60
C ALA A 177 0.75 -7.43 -17.20
N ALA A 178 0.41 -7.09 -18.44
CA ALA A 178 1.03 -5.96 -19.10
C ALA A 178 0.35 -4.66 -18.70
N GLY A 179 1.16 -3.65 -18.36
CA GLY A 179 0.68 -2.33 -17.99
C GLY A 179 0.49 -2.18 -16.49
N ASP A 180 -0.47 -1.35 -16.12
CA ASP A 180 -0.94 -1.19 -14.74
C ASP A 180 -2.27 -1.94 -14.56
N GLU A 181 -2.21 -3.26 -14.35
CA GLU A 181 -3.40 -4.08 -14.12
C GLU A 181 -4.09 -3.77 -12.79
N GLY A 182 -3.35 -3.24 -11.81
CA GLY A 182 -3.86 -2.69 -10.56
C GLY A 182 -4.86 -1.58 -10.82
N ASP A 183 -4.49 -0.58 -11.62
CA ASP A 183 -5.35 0.57 -11.91
C ASP A 183 -6.55 0.14 -12.76
N ILE A 184 -6.34 -0.72 -13.77
CA ILE A 184 -7.45 -1.30 -14.55
C ILE A 184 -8.46 -1.99 -13.61
N PHE A 185 -7.98 -2.81 -12.69
CA PHE A 185 -8.81 -3.51 -11.71
C PHE A 185 -9.55 -2.52 -10.80
N SER A 186 -8.83 -1.57 -10.19
CA SER A 186 -9.40 -0.55 -9.31
C SER A 186 -10.48 0.27 -9.98
N ARG A 187 -10.26 0.67 -11.24
CA ARG A 187 -11.24 1.46 -11.99
C ARG A 187 -12.54 0.67 -12.22
N LEU A 188 -12.40 -0.58 -12.64
CA LEU A 188 -13.54 -1.44 -12.93
C LEU A 188 -14.31 -1.83 -11.66
N VAL A 189 -13.63 -2.09 -10.55
CA VAL A 189 -14.25 -2.36 -9.24
C VAL A 189 -15.04 -1.15 -8.74
N GLN A 190 -14.56 0.06 -8.99
CA GLN A 190 -15.26 1.30 -8.69
C GLN A 190 -16.40 1.63 -9.68
N GLY A 191 -16.71 0.73 -10.61
CA GLY A 191 -17.80 0.90 -11.60
C GLY A 191 -17.49 1.93 -12.68
N LYS A 192 -16.22 2.28 -12.90
CA LYS A 192 -15.81 3.18 -13.98
C LYS A 192 -15.85 2.43 -15.31
N GLU A 193 -16.34 3.09 -16.34
CA GLU A 193 -16.26 2.58 -17.71
C GLU A 193 -14.89 2.90 -18.31
N LEU A 194 -14.23 1.89 -18.88
CA LEU A 194 -12.99 2.05 -19.63
C LEU A 194 -13.29 1.92 -21.13
N SER A 195 -12.94 2.94 -21.91
CA SER A 195 -12.99 2.80 -23.36
C SER A 195 -11.86 1.87 -23.83
N SER A 196 -11.96 1.35 -25.05
CA SER A 196 -10.88 0.54 -25.63
C SER A 196 -9.57 1.32 -25.80
N ALA A 197 -9.63 2.65 -25.89
CA ALA A 197 -8.45 3.49 -25.96
C ALA A 197 -7.78 3.62 -24.58
N ASP A 198 -8.58 3.90 -23.54
CA ASP A 198 -8.07 4.02 -22.16
C ASP A 198 -7.44 2.70 -21.70
N LEU A 199 -8.11 1.58 -21.97
CA LEU A 199 -7.58 0.26 -21.66
C LEU A 199 -6.26 -0.04 -22.39
N ALA A 200 -6.11 0.42 -23.63
CA ALA A 200 -4.87 0.20 -24.38
C ALA A 200 -3.71 1.03 -23.84
N LEU A 201 -3.98 2.19 -23.24
CA LEU A 201 -2.96 3.04 -22.62
C LEU A 201 -2.53 2.47 -21.27
N LEU A 202 -3.50 2.09 -20.43
CA LEU A 202 -3.22 1.45 -19.14
C LEU A 202 -2.41 0.16 -19.31
N LYS A 203 -2.65 -0.60 -20.39
CA LYS A 203 -1.88 -1.82 -20.73
C LYS A 203 -0.43 -1.57 -21.18
N GLU A 204 -0.03 -0.32 -21.34
CA GLU A 204 1.33 0.09 -21.71
C GLU A 204 2.01 0.94 -20.63
N GLU A 205 1.34 1.16 -19.50
CA GLU A 205 1.88 1.91 -18.37
C GLU A 205 2.99 1.13 -17.65
N ASP A 206 4.05 1.83 -17.21
CA ASP A 206 5.12 1.25 -16.39
C ASP A 206 5.04 1.88 -14.99
N ASP A 207 4.43 1.14 -14.08
CA ASP A 207 4.25 1.45 -12.68
C ASP A 207 5.36 0.84 -11.81
N SER A 208 6.34 0.16 -12.40
CA SER A 208 7.43 -0.44 -11.62
C SER A 208 8.35 0.61 -10.97
N ALA A 209 8.80 0.33 -9.74
CA ALA A 209 9.81 1.13 -9.06
C ALA A 209 10.63 0.29 -8.07
N VAL A 210 11.70 0.92 -7.54
CA VAL A 210 12.50 0.37 -6.44
C VAL A 210 12.59 1.42 -5.34
N ILE A 211 12.25 1.02 -4.12
CA ILE A 211 12.37 1.84 -2.91
C ILE A 211 13.36 1.21 -1.94
N ALA A 212 13.85 2.02 -0.99
CA ALA A 212 14.74 1.54 0.07
C ALA A 212 13.98 1.48 1.41
N ILE A 213 13.80 0.27 1.94
CA ILE A 213 13.21 0.05 3.27
C ILE A 213 14.30 -0.50 4.19
N ASN A 214 14.62 0.24 5.26
CA ASN A 214 15.70 -0.12 6.19
C ASN A 214 17.07 -0.38 5.52
N GLY A 215 17.33 0.31 4.41
CA GLY A 215 18.57 0.13 3.63
C GLY A 215 18.59 -1.05 2.67
N GLN A 216 17.47 -1.80 2.53
CA GLN A 216 17.29 -2.85 1.53
C GLN A 216 16.47 -2.32 0.35
N GLU A 217 16.91 -2.61 -0.87
CA GLU A 217 16.16 -2.35 -2.10
C GLU A 217 14.97 -3.33 -2.21
N VAL A 218 13.78 -2.79 -2.41
CA VAL A 218 12.52 -3.53 -2.57
C VAL A 218 11.86 -3.08 -3.85
N SER A 219 11.57 -4.05 -4.74
CA SER A 219 10.79 -3.79 -5.95
C SER A 219 9.33 -3.63 -5.60
N ILE A 220 8.69 -2.65 -6.22
CA ILE A 220 7.28 -2.30 -6.03
C ILE A 220 6.59 -2.01 -7.36
N GLU A 221 5.29 -2.20 -7.35
CA GLU A 221 4.29 -1.67 -8.29
C GLU A 221 3.59 -0.50 -7.57
N LYS A 222 3.30 0.62 -8.24
CA LYS A 222 2.91 1.87 -7.56
C LYS A 222 1.85 2.70 -8.28
N SER A 223 0.85 3.10 -7.51
CA SER A 223 -0.05 4.20 -7.90
C SER A 223 0.65 5.57 -8.05
N ASN A 224 0.25 6.35 -9.06
CA ASN A 224 1.05 7.45 -9.63
C ASN A 224 0.47 8.90 -9.40
N THR A 225 1.29 9.95 -9.66
CA THR A 225 1.04 11.41 -9.39
C THR A 225 1.76 12.37 -10.38
N LEU A 226 1.65 13.70 -10.19
CA LEU A 226 2.26 14.81 -10.96
C LEU A 226 3.78 14.74 -11.19
N ARG A 227 4.49 13.91 -10.42
CA ARG A 227 5.95 13.71 -10.49
C ARG A 227 6.36 12.43 -11.25
N THR A 228 5.48 11.43 -11.36
CA THR A 228 5.63 10.25 -12.23
C THR A 228 5.14 10.51 -13.64
N ALA A 229 4.55 11.68 -13.87
CA ALA A 229 4.05 12.18 -15.14
C ALA A 229 4.70 11.53 -16.37
N TYR A 230 3.87 11.03 -17.29
CA TYR A 230 4.31 10.35 -18.50
C TYR A 230 5.34 11.22 -19.22
N ASN A 231 6.58 10.73 -19.28
CA ASN A 231 7.70 11.48 -19.81
C ASN A 231 7.72 11.37 -21.34
N ILE A 232 7.17 12.37 -22.02
CA ILE A 232 7.12 12.38 -23.48
C ILE A 232 8.44 12.82 -24.14
N GLY A 233 9.51 12.96 -23.34
CA GLY A 233 10.87 13.26 -23.80
C GLY A 233 11.08 14.72 -24.16
N THR A 234 12.02 14.99 -25.08
CA THR A 234 12.24 16.35 -25.60
C THR A 234 11.17 16.70 -26.63
N LEU A 235 10.38 17.73 -26.34
CA LEU A 235 9.34 18.20 -27.25
C LEU A 235 9.97 18.98 -28.41
N SER A 236 10.00 18.37 -29.60
CA SER A 236 10.47 18.98 -30.85
C SER A 236 9.37 18.89 -31.91
N GLY A 237 8.46 19.86 -31.91
CA GLY A 237 7.29 19.91 -32.80
C GLY A 237 6.00 19.42 -32.14
N SER A 238 4.95 19.26 -32.95
CA SER A 238 3.64 18.80 -32.48
C SER A 238 3.66 17.31 -32.15
N ARG A 239 3.17 16.96 -30.96
CA ARG A 239 2.92 15.58 -30.54
C ARG A 239 1.48 15.49 -30.04
N SER A 240 0.89 14.32 -30.20
CA SER A 240 -0.45 14.01 -29.72
C SER A 240 -0.35 12.77 -28.86
N PHE A 241 -0.88 12.90 -27.65
CA PHE A 241 -1.08 11.82 -26.70
C PHE A 241 -2.57 11.80 -26.40
N SER A 242 -3.07 10.63 -26.06
CA SER A 242 -4.44 10.46 -25.59
C SER A 242 -4.31 9.76 -24.26
N ASP A 243 -5.04 10.24 -23.27
CA ASP A 243 -5.11 9.75 -21.90
C ASP A 243 -6.36 10.31 -21.24
N TRP A 244 -6.77 9.71 -20.13
CA TRP A 244 -8.09 9.91 -19.59
C TRP A 244 -8.13 10.84 -18.38
N VAL A 245 -8.68 12.04 -18.59
CA VAL A 245 -9.09 12.94 -17.51
C VAL A 245 -10.62 12.94 -17.36
N GLY A 246 -11.12 12.44 -16.23
CA GLY A 246 -12.56 12.43 -15.90
C GLY A 246 -12.88 12.33 -14.42
N ARG A 247 -14.13 11.97 -14.07
CA ARG A 247 -14.62 12.00 -12.67
C ARG A 247 -13.87 11.09 -11.71
N ALA A 248 -13.08 10.19 -12.25
CA ALA A 248 -12.59 9.01 -11.57
C ALA A 248 -11.06 8.89 -11.66
N ASP A 249 -10.44 9.75 -12.47
CA ASP A 249 -9.03 10.07 -12.54
C ASP A 249 -9.04 11.50 -13.03
N THR A 250 -8.90 12.40 -12.07
CA THR A 250 -9.16 13.81 -12.30
C THR A 250 -7.94 14.52 -12.87
N ASN A 251 -6.79 13.84 -12.95
CA ASN A 251 -5.54 14.46 -13.35
C ASN A 251 -4.59 13.47 -14.03
N ASP A 252 -4.45 13.59 -15.35
CA ASP A 252 -3.29 13.04 -16.05
C ASP A 252 -2.10 13.98 -15.94
N TYR A 253 -0.95 13.40 -15.71
CA TYR A 253 0.27 14.15 -15.54
C TYR A 253 1.25 13.84 -16.67
N TYR A 254 1.67 14.89 -17.39
CA TYR A 254 2.64 14.81 -18.47
C TYR A 254 3.87 15.65 -18.16
N ARG A 255 5.06 15.13 -18.46
CA ARG A 255 6.31 15.91 -18.37
C ARG A 255 7.12 15.83 -19.65
N PHE A 256 7.81 16.92 -19.98
CA PHE A 256 8.64 17.04 -21.18
C PHE A 256 9.80 18.01 -20.96
N TYR A 257 10.84 17.86 -21.79
CA TYR A 257 11.94 18.80 -21.88
C TYR A 257 11.78 19.70 -23.11
N VAL A 258 12.21 20.97 -23.01
CA VAL A 258 12.38 21.85 -24.17
C VAL A 258 13.86 22.14 -24.39
N GLY A 259 14.37 21.89 -25.59
CA GLY A 259 15.80 22.06 -25.91
C GLY A 259 16.27 23.52 -25.92
N SER A 260 15.34 24.46 -26.04
CA SER A 260 15.57 25.90 -25.97
C SER A 260 14.29 26.62 -25.54
N ARG A 261 14.39 27.89 -25.15
CA ARG A 261 13.23 28.72 -24.84
C ARG A 261 12.26 28.74 -26.03
N SER A 262 11.04 28.25 -25.81
CA SER A 262 10.07 27.99 -26.87
C SER A 262 8.67 28.45 -26.44
N ASN A 263 7.79 28.69 -27.40
CA ASN A 263 6.38 28.90 -27.12
C ASN A 263 5.71 27.53 -26.98
N PHE A 264 4.92 27.35 -25.92
CA PHE A 264 4.15 26.14 -25.67
C PHE A 264 2.69 26.38 -26.05
N SER A 265 2.08 25.40 -26.72
CA SER A 265 0.66 25.38 -27.02
C SER A 265 0.13 24.00 -26.66
N LEU A 266 -0.88 23.98 -25.78
CA LEU A 266 -1.62 22.80 -25.40
C LEU A 266 -3.01 22.90 -26.00
N ASN A 267 -3.47 21.81 -26.59
CA ASN A 267 -4.86 21.61 -26.98
C ASN A 267 -5.34 20.35 -26.26
N LEU A 268 -6.41 20.49 -25.48
CA LEU A 268 -7.10 19.44 -24.73
C LEU A 268 -8.46 19.21 -25.38
#